data_AF-A0A2T4J5P9-F1
#
_entry.id   AF-A0A2T4J5P9-F1
#
_cell.length_a   1.000
_cell.length_b   1.000
_cell.length_c   1.000
_cell.angle_alpha   90.00
_cell.angle_beta   90.00
_cell.angle_gamma   90.00
#
_symmetry.space_group_name_H-M   'P 1'
#
loop_
_entity.id
_entity.type
_entity.pdbx_description
1 polymer ?
#
loop_
_entity_poly.entity_id
_entity_poly.type
_entity_poly.pdbx_seq_one_letter_code
_entity_poly.pdbx_strand_id
1 'polypeptide(L)'
;MRNNFPVNLRQLVHHLSGTSRAAEALGINRQQLNKYLSGLTMPSLATLQGITAHLGLQPDDLLLPPGQFLARWRPPVKVDGLPPQIQEVFGVLLENMAQTRDTLAQFCGHYHVYTSLPTNPKRIGRAYAAISQHGDLTTVKMVMFATNRGETPESRPPTKVTGLVQWLGERIYINGVQNVGQTNARLYSIALYPPAVPSMPYLTGMLMTSNNARTRPIYALPIVFDRLAGKASRRADLQACGVFYKDDPRLDPGALALLDGQQPLW
;
A
#
# COMPACT_ATOMS: atom_id res chain seq x y z
N MET A 1 1.66 15.34 -34.53
CA MET A 1 1.66 14.63 -33.23
C MET A 1 2.74 15.27 -32.35
N ARG A 2 2.42 15.72 -31.13
CA ARG A 2 3.45 16.27 -30.22
C ARG A 2 4.31 15.12 -29.71
N ASN A 3 5.62 15.18 -29.96
CA ASN A 3 6.56 14.22 -29.38
C ASN A 3 6.72 14.52 -27.88
N ASN A 4 6.01 13.78 -27.02
CA ASN A 4 6.05 13.98 -25.57
C ASN A 4 7.33 13.41 -24.93
N PHE A 5 8.01 12.51 -25.63
CA PHE A 5 9.20 11.81 -25.12
C PHE A 5 10.31 12.74 -24.60
N PRO A 6 10.76 13.79 -25.33
CA PRO A 6 11.81 14.67 -24.83
C PRO A 6 11.38 15.45 -23.58
N VAL A 7 10.09 15.77 -23.47
CA VAL A 7 9.54 16.47 -22.29
C VAL A 7 9.60 15.55 -21.07
N ASN A 8 9.10 14.33 -21.20
CA ASN A 8 9.10 13.33 -20.12
C ASN A 8 10.52 12.92 -19.74
N LEU A 9 11.42 12.74 -20.72
CA LEU A 9 12.83 12.44 -20.48
C LEU A 9 13.55 13.57 -19.74
N ARG A 10 13.26 14.85 -20.04
CA ARG A 10 13.83 15.98 -19.26
C ARG A 10 13.40 15.95 -17.80
N GLN A 11 12.15 15.58 -17.53
CA GLN A 11 11.66 15.42 -16.15
C GLN A 11 12.42 14.30 -15.42
N LEU A 12 12.72 13.19 -16.10
CA LEU A 12 13.58 12.12 -15.57
C LEU A 12 15.00 12.61 -15.24
N VAL A 13 15.64 13.28 -16.21
CA VAL A 13 17.03 13.73 -16.09
C VAL A 13 17.19 14.80 -15.01
N HIS A 14 16.20 15.67 -14.83
CA HIS A 14 16.19 16.63 -13.73
C HIS A 14 16.22 15.92 -12.36
N HIS A 15 15.46 14.83 -12.21
CA HIS A 15 15.47 14.03 -10.98
C HIS A 15 16.80 13.31 -10.73
N LEU A 16 17.50 12.89 -11.79
CA LEU A 16 18.82 12.24 -11.68
C LEU A 16 19.98 13.23 -11.40
N SER A 17 19.67 14.45 -10.96
CA SER A 17 20.64 15.50 -10.65
C SER A 17 21.51 15.92 -11.84
N GLY A 18 20.93 15.92 -13.05
CA GLY A 18 21.56 16.46 -14.25
C GLY A 18 22.01 15.43 -15.29
N THR A 19 22.42 15.94 -16.46
CA THR A 19 22.66 15.13 -17.67
C THR A 19 23.81 14.14 -17.56
N SER A 20 24.91 14.50 -16.88
CA SER A 20 26.06 13.59 -16.71
C SER A 20 25.71 12.38 -15.84
N ARG A 21 25.07 12.61 -14.68
CA ARG A 21 24.62 11.52 -13.80
C ARG A 21 23.53 10.67 -14.45
N ALA A 22 22.64 11.29 -15.23
CA ALA A 22 21.64 10.56 -15.98
C ALA A 22 22.24 9.67 -17.09
N ALA A 23 23.26 10.15 -17.80
CA ALA A 23 23.94 9.37 -18.83
C ALA A 23 24.59 8.10 -18.24
N GLU A 24 25.26 8.24 -17.10
CA GLU A 24 25.87 7.12 -16.37
C GLU A 24 24.81 6.14 -15.86
N ALA A 25 23.78 6.64 -15.16
CA ALA A 25 22.74 5.80 -14.57
C ALA A 25 21.89 5.04 -15.60
N LEU A 26 21.72 5.60 -16.80
CA LEU A 26 20.96 4.98 -17.90
C LEU A 26 21.84 4.11 -18.81
N GLY A 27 23.17 4.10 -18.62
CA GLY A 27 24.10 3.42 -19.53
C GLY A 27 24.10 3.99 -20.95
N ILE A 28 23.79 5.29 -21.11
CA ILE A 28 23.68 5.96 -22.43
C ILE A 28 24.80 6.97 -22.57
N ASN A 29 25.45 6.98 -23.75
CA ASN A 29 26.42 8.01 -24.09
C ASN A 29 25.81 9.43 -23.95
N ARG A 30 26.50 10.34 -23.25
CA ARG A 30 26.02 11.71 -22.98
C ARG A 30 25.64 12.50 -24.24
N GLN A 31 26.36 12.36 -25.35
CA GLN A 31 26.00 13.01 -26.61
C GLN A 31 24.69 12.46 -27.16
N GLN A 32 24.48 11.15 -27.05
CA GLN A 32 23.25 10.49 -27.46
C GLN A 32 22.07 10.91 -26.55
N LEU A 33 22.28 10.97 -25.25
CA LEU A 33 21.27 11.47 -24.30
C LEU A 33 20.85 12.90 -24.62
N ASN A 34 21.80 13.78 -24.97
CA ASN A 34 21.48 15.15 -25.37
C ASN A 34 20.63 15.21 -26.65
N LYS A 35 20.89 14.34 -27.64
CA LYS A 35 20.05 14.24 -28.86
C LYS A 35 18.62 13.80 -28.55
N TYR A 36 18.43 12.91 -27.57
CA TYR A 36 17.12 12.49 -27.09
C TYR A 36 16.41 13.62 -26.34
N LEU A 37 17.13 14.33 -25.46
CA LEU A 37 16.60 15.45 -24.69
C LEU A 37 16.19 16.64 -25.55
N SER A 38 16.87 16.87 -26.69
CA SER A 38 16.49 17.89 -27.65
C SER A 38 15.36 17.45 -28.60
N GLY A 39 15.02 16.16 -28.61
CA GLY A 39 14.05 15.58 -29.53
C GLY A 39 14.53 15.46 -30.97
N LEU A 40 15.84 15.58 -31.21
CA LEU A 40 16.44 15.42 -32.55
C LEU A 40 16.36 13.98 -33.04
N THR A 41 16.44 13.01 -32.12
CA THR A 41 16.34 11.58 -32.43
C THR A 41 15.47 10.87 -31.40
N MET A 42 14.82 9.79 -31.82
CA MET A 42 14.17 8.84 -30.92
C MET A 42 15.10 7.67 -30.63
N PRO A 43 15.12 7.14 -29.40
CA PRO A 43 15.82 5.90 -29.10
C PRO A 43 15.17 4.70 -29.82
N SER A 44 15.97 3.66 -30.05
CA SER A 44 15.43 2.34 -30.43
C SER A 44 14.59 1.76 -29.29
N LEU A 45 13.72 0.80 -29.59
CA LEU A 45 12.92 0.10 -28.56
C LEU A 45 13.80 -0.51 -27.46
N ALA A 46 14.94 -1.12 -27.82
CA ALA A 46 15.87 -1.70 -26.87
C ALA A 46 16.47 -0.63 -25.93
N THR A 47 16.85 0.53 -26.46
CA THR A 47 17.31 1.65 -25.63
C THR A 47 16.18 2.22 -24.77
N LEU A 48 14.97 2.31 -25.30
CA LEU A 48 13.78 2.77 -24.57
C LEU A 48 13.47 1.84 -23.38
N GLN A 49 13.52 0.52 -23.60
CA GLN A 49 13.39 -0.49 -22.56
C GLN A 49 14.48 -0.38 -21.49
N GLY A 50 15.73 -0.14 -21.91
CA GLY A 50 16.84 0.11 -20.99
C GLY A 50 16.58 1.33 -20.11
N ILE A 51 16.15 2.46 -20.71
CA ILE A 51 15.79 3.67 -19.97
C ILE A 51 14.67 3.38 -18.95
N THR A 52 13.63 2.67 -19.36
CA THR A 52 12.46 2.43 -18.50
C THR A 52 12.71 1.39 -17.42
N ALA A 53 13.62 0.43 -17.63
CA ALA A 53 13.98 -0.59 -16.65
C ALA A 53 14.53 0.00 -15.35
N HIS A 54 15.36 1.05 -15.43
CA HIS A 54 15.90 1.75 -14.26
C HIS A 54 14.84 2.52 -13.45
N LEU A 55 13.62 2.64 -13.97
CA LEU A 55 12.60 3.54 -13.47
C LEU A 55 11.28 2.85 -13.16
N GLY A 56 11.19 1.52 -13.36
CA GLY A 56 9.96 0.75 -13.16
C GLY A 56 8.83 1.15 -14.12
N LEU A 57 9.17 1.64 -15.32
CA LEU A 57 8.23 2.09 -16.34
C LEU A 57 8.14 1.09 -17.50
N GLN A 58 7.09 1.19 -18.31
CA GLN A 58 7.01 0.60 -19.64
C GLN A 58 7.45 1.61 -20.71
N PRO A 59 7.99 1.17 -21.87
CA PRO A 59 8.38 2.07 -22.97
C PRO A 59 7.30 3.08 -23.36
N ASP A 60 6.04 2.63 -23.40
CA ASP A 60 4.89 3.46 -23.78
C ASP A 60 4.59 4.56 -22.75
N ASP A 61 4.99 4.38 -21.48
CA ASP A 61 4.77 5.38 -20.44
C ASP A 61 5.52 6.68 -20.76
N LEU A 62 6.72 6.58 -21.36
CA LEU A 62 7.51 7.74 -21.77
C LEU A 62 6.90 8.54 -22.92
N LEU A 63 5.92 7.97 -23.62
CA LEU A 63 5.24 8.61 -24.74
C LEU A 63 3.92 9.30 -24.32
N LEU A 64 3.48 9.08 -23.08
CA LEU A 64 2.26 9.67 -22.54
C LEU A 64 2.31 11.21 -22.54
N PRO A 65 1.14 11.88 -22.60
CA PRO A 65 1.06 13.30 -22.33
C PRO A 65 1.74 13.64 -20.98
N PRO A 66 2.52 14.73 -20.87
CA PRO A 66 3.33 15.01 -19.68
C PRO A 66 2.58 15.00 -18.35
N GLY A 67 1.32 15.47 -18.34
CA GLY A 67 0.48 15.42 -17.15
C GLY A 67 0.10 13.99 -16.72
N GLN A 68 -0.12 13.08 -17.67
CA GLN A 68 -0.39 11.67 -17.39
C GLN A 68 0.89 10.92 -17.00
N PHE A 69 2.01 11.27 -17.62
CA PHE A 69 3.32 10.74 -17.27
C PHE A 69 3.66 11.05 -15.80
N LEU A 70 3.52 12.29 -15.35
CA LEU A 70 3.77 12.67 -13.94
C LEU A 70 2.81 12.01 -12.94
N ALA A 71 1.57 11.70 -13.36
CA ALA A 71 0.64 10.98 -12.50
C ALA A 71 1.03 9.50 -12.31
N ARG A 72 1.76 8.94 -13.28
CA ARG A 72 2.14 7.53 -13.36
C ARG A 72 3.56 7.25 -12.87
N TRP A 73 4.50 8.14 -13.20
CA TRP A 73 5.87 8.08 -12.75
C TRP A 73 6.06 8.91 -11.48
N ARG A 74 6.28 8.23 -10.36
CA ARG A 74 6.78 8.86 -9.14
C ARG A 74 8.27 8.54 -9.03
N PRO A 75 9.16 9.53 -9.00
CA PRO A 75 10.57 9.27 -8.83
C PRO A 75 10.82 8.48 -7.54
N PRO A 76 11.73 7.48 -7.54
CA PRO A 76 12.17 6.85 -6.31
C PRO A 76 12.79 7.93 -5.41
N VAL A 77 12.35 7.97 -4.15
CA VAL A 77 12.89 8.88 -3.14
C VAL A 77 14.35 8.50 -2.91
N LYS A 78 15.29 9.36 -3.31
CA LYS A 78 16.67 9.28 -2.82
C LYS A 78 16.73 9.99 -1.49
N VAL A 79 17.09 9.26 -0.44
CA VAL A 79 17.35 9.84 0.88
C VAL A 79 18.85 10.08 0.98
N ASP A 80 19.28 11.30 0.63
CA ASP A 80 20.68 11.68 0.77
C ASP A 80 21.04 11.82 2.26
N GLY A 81 22.21 11.30 2.64
CA GLY A 81 22.72 11.42 4.02
C GLY A 81 22.05 10.50 5.05
N LEU A 82 21.44 9.38 4.63
CA LEU A 82 20.91 8.39 5.57
C LEU A 82 22.05 7.90 6.50
N PRO A 83 21.94 8.01 7.84
CA PRO A 83 22.98 7.55 8.75
C PRO A 83 23.30 6.05 8.51
N PRO A 84 24.58 5.62 8.60
CA PRO A 84 24.94 4.22 8.35
C PRO A 84 24.13 3.22 9.18
N GLN A 85 23.84 3.55 10.45
CA GLN A 85 23.03 2.71 11.34
C GLN A 85 21.60 2.53 10.84
N ILE A 86 21.03 3.57 10.21
CA ILE A 86 19.68 3.50 9.64
C ILE A 86 19.70 2.71 8.33
N GLN A 87 20.75 2.85 7.52
CA GLN A 87 20.94 2.02 6.31
C GLN A 87 21.01 0.54 6.67
N GLU A 88 21.77 0.19 7.70
CA GLU A 88 21.87 -1.17 8.21
C GLU A 88 20.52 -1.70 8.68
N VAL A 89 19.77 -0.93 9.49
CA VAL A 89 18.42 -1.31 9.93
C VAL A 89 17.49 -1.57 8.75
N PHE A 90 17.47 -0.69 7.74
CA PHE A 90 16.64 -0.92 6.55
C PHE A 90 17.09 -2.15 5.75
N GLY A 91 18.40 -2.39 5.63
CA GLY A 91 18.96 -3.58 5.00
C GLY A 91 18.46 -4.85 5.68
N VAL A 92 18.63 -4.95 7.00
CA VAL A 92 18.16 -6.09 7.80
C VAL A 92 16.65 -6.28 7.68
N LEU A 93 15.86 -5.21 7.67
CA LEU A 93 14.41 -5.31 7.50
C LEU A 93 14.02 -5.85 6.11
N LEU A 94 14.71 -5.42 5.05
CA LEU A 94 14.46 -5.90 3.69
C LEU A 94 14.88 -7.37 3.52
N GLU A 95 16.03 -7.75 4.05
CA GLU A 95 16.49 -9.14 4.07
C GLU A 95 15.51 -10.04 4.83
N ASN A 96 15.03 -9.60 5.99
CA ASN A 96 14.02 -10.32 6.76
C ASN A 96 12.71 -10.49 5.99
N MET A 97 12.25 -9.47 5.25
CA MET A 97 11.05 -9.61 4.41
C MET A 97 11.22 -10.71 3.35
N ALA A 98 12.38 -10.77 2.70
CA ALA A 98 12.67 -11.80 1.71
C ALA A 98 12.73 -13.20 2.33
N GLN A 99 13.42 -13.35 3.46
CA GLN A 99 13.57 -14.64 4.16
C GLN A 99 12.26 -15.16 4.75
N THR A 100 11.34 -14.28 5.14
CA THR A 100 10.07 -14.66 5.78
C THR A 100 8.89 -14.69 4.83
N ARG A 101 9.15 -14.53 3.52
CA ARG A 101 8.15 -14.57 2.45
C ARG A 101 7.27 -15.82 2.54
N ASP A 102 7.85 -17.00 2.62
CA ASP A 102 7.09 -18.26 2.61
C ASP A 102 6.27 -18.44 3.89
N THR A 103 6.78 -17.96 5.03
CA THR A 103 6.01 -17.88 6.29
C THR A 103 4.76 -17.00 6.10
N LEU A 104 4.89 -15.86 5.41
CA LEU A 104 3.76 -14.97 5.13
C LEU A 104 2.81 -15.48 4.03
N ALA A 105 3.25 -16.40 3.18
CA ALA A 105 2.46 -16.93 2.08
C ALA A 105 1.13 -17.55 2.57
N GLN A 106 1.15 -18.20 3.74
CA GLN A 106 -0.05 -18.80 4.34
C GLN A 106 -1.14 -17.76 4.69
N PHE A 107 -0.74 -16.51 4.95
CA PHE A 107 -1.64 -15.39 5.26
C PHE A 107 -2.03 -14.58 4.02
N CYS A 108 -1.53 -14.91 2.84
CA CYS A 108 -2.00 -14.29 1.61
C CYS A 108 -3.46 -14.68 1.34
N GLY A 109 -4.26 -13.73 0.87
CA GLY A 109 -5.68 -13.94 0.63
C GLY A 109 -6.52 -12.68 0.87
N HIS A 110 -7.82 -12.89 0.96
CA HIS A 110 -8.82 -11.83 1.09
C HIS A 110 -9.49 -11.90 2.45
N TYR A 111 -9.79 -10.74 3.02
CA TYR A 111 -10.30 -10.63 4.37
C TYR A 111 -11.42 -9.60 4.45
N HIS A 112 -12.41 -9.89 5.29
CA HIS A 112 -13.19 -8.84 5.93
C HIS A 112 -12.48 -8.42 7.20
N VAL A 113 -12.29 -7.11 7.38
CA VAL A 113 -11.54 -6.57 8.51
C VAL A 113 -12.49 -5.77 9.38
N TYR A 114 -12.63 -6.17 10.64
CA TYR A 114 -13.56 -5.58 11.57
C TYR A 114 -12.82 -4.68 12.57
N THR A 115 -13.37 -3.49 12.80
CA THR A 115 -12.89 -2.55 13.82
C THR A 115 -14.06 -1.84 14.50
N SER A 116 -13.90 -1.54 15.79
CA SER A 116 -14.81 -0.62 16.50
C SER A 116 -14.60 0.81 16.03
N LEU A 117 -15.65 1.63 15.99
CA LEU A 117 -15.53 3.05 15.66
C LEU A 117 -15.35 3.88 16.95
N PRO A 118 -14.21 4.57 17.16
CA PRO A 118 -13.98 5.33 18.40
C PRO A 118 -15.04 6.40 18.67
N THR A 119 -15.57 7.02 17.62
CA THR A 119 -16.59 8.08 17.72
C THR A 119 -18.02 7.53 17.80
N ASN A 120 -18.22 6.22 17.62
CA ASN A 120 -19.54 5.59 17.73
C ASN A 120 -19.39 4.13 18.22
N PRO A 121 -19.32 3.90 19.54
CA PRO A 121 -19.07 2.58 20.12
C PRO A 121 -20.14 1.51 19.81
N LYS A 122 -21.34 1.92 19.38
CA LYS A 122 -22.42 1.00 18.96
C LYS A 122 -22.25 0.50 17.52
N ARG A 123 -21.23 1.00 16.81
CA ARG A 123 -21.01 0.70 15.40
C ARG A 123 -19.68 0.00 15.16
N ILE A 124 -19.72 -0.87 14.15
CA ILE A 124 -18.59 -1.64 13.66
C ILE A 124 -18.31 -1.25 12.21
N GLY A 125 -17.04 -1.05 11.90
CA GLY A 125 -16.55 -0.89 10.56
C GLY A 125 -16.17 -2.26 10.02
N ARG A 126 -16.64 -2.60 8.83
CA ARG A 126 -16.14 -3.74 8.05
C ARG A 126 -15.45 -3.20 6.81
N ALA A 127 -14.14 -3.40 6.74
CA ALA A 127 -13.31 -3.12 5.58
C ALA A 127 -13.06 -4.39 4.76
N TYR A 128 -12.55 -4.21 3.55
CA TYR A 128 -11.99 -5.28 2.75
C TYR A 128 -10.48 -5.17 2.76
N ALA A 129 -9.75 -6.27 2.96
CA ALA A 129 -8.30 -6.31 2.80
C ALA A 129 -7.88 -7.45 1.86
N ALA A 130 -6.83 -7.21 1.10
CA ALA A 130 -6.13 -8.23 0.32
C ALA A 130 -4.65 -8.22 0.73
N ILE A 131 -4.14 -9.37 1.18
CA ILE A 131 -2.72 -9.59 1.44
C ILE A 131 -2.15 -10.40 0.27
N SER A 132 -1.11 -9.89 -0.37
CA SER A 132 -0.55 -10.47 -1.59
C SER A 132 0.97 -10.30 -1.66
N GLN A 133 1.64 -11.24 -2.34
CA GLN A 133 3.07 -11.18 -2.60
C GLN A 133 3.39 -10.51 -3.94
N HIS A 134 4.45 -9.72 -3.94
CA HIS A 134 5.03 -9.08 -5.12
C HIS A 134 6.55 -9.27 -5.06
N GLY A 135 7.03 -10.33 -5.73
CA GLY A 135 8.41 -10.80 -5.54
C GLY A 135 8.63 -11.26 -4.09
N ASP A 136 9.63 -10.68 -3.45
CA ASP A 136 10.01 -10.96 -2.06
C ASP A 136 9.18 -10.20 -1.03
N LEU A 137 8.41 -9.21 -1.46
CA LEU A 137 7.63 -8.37 -0.56
C LEU A 137 6.20 -8.88 -0.42
N THR A 138 5.71 -8.91 0.81
CA THR A 138 4.28 -9.09 1.08
C THR A 138 3.65 -7.71 1.33
N THR A 139 2.54 -7.44 0.67
CA THR A 139 1.82 -6.17 0.76
C THR A 139 0.39 -6.40 1.21
N VAL A 140 -0.23 -5.34 1.72
CA VAL A 140 -1.66 -5.31 1.98
C VAL A 140 -2.29 -4.11 1.31
N LYS A 141 -3.49 -4.32 0.77
CA LYS A 141 -4.38 -3.25 0.32
C LYS A 141 -5.70 -3.37 1.04
N MET A 142 -6.08 -2.32 1.77
CA MET A 142 -7.35 -2.25 2.49
C MET A 142 -8.23 -1.14 1.94
N VAL A 143 -9.54 -1.39 1.87
CA VAL A 143 -10.56 -0.43 1.43
C VAL A 143 -11.66 -0.36 2.48
N MET A 144 -11.92 0.86 2.96
CA MET A 144 -12.90 1.16 3.99
C MET A 144 -13.96 2.13 3.45
N PHE A 145 -15.22 1.87 3.80
CA PHE A 145 -16.34 2.75 3.48
C PHE A 145 -16.90 3.34 4.78
N ALA A 146 -17.06 4.66 4.81
CA ALA A 146 -17.60 5.37 5.97
C ALA A 146 -19.14 5.47 5.96
N THR A 147 -19.79 4.85 4.97
CA THR A 147 -21.25 4.87 4.77
C THR A 147 -21.88 3.65 5.42
N ASN A 148 -23.10 3.79 5.96
CA ASN A 148 -23.81 2.62 6.48
C ASN A 148 -24.20 1.71 5.32
N ARG A 149 -24.18 0.39 5.53
CA ARG A 149 -24.58 -0.54 4.48
C ARG A 149 -26.08 -0.44 4.22
N GLY A 150 -26.44 0.01 3.01
CA GLY A 150 -27.83 0.20 2.58
C GLY A 150 -28.23 1.67 2.45
N GLU A 151 -27.41 2.60 2.92
CA GLU A 151 -27.53 4.01 2.58
C GLU A 151 -26.91 4.24 1.19
N THR A 152 -27.54 5.11 0.38
CA THR A 152 -26.88 5.64 -0.82
C THR A 152 -25.52 6.19 -0.41
N PRO A 153 -24.42 5.87 -1.12
CA PRO A 153 -23.12 6.42 -0.79
C PRO A 153 -23.21 7.94 -0.87
N GLU A 154 -23.33 8.62 0.27
CA GLU A 154 -23.28 10.07 0.31
C GLU A 154 -21.87 10.49 -0.08
N SER A 155 -21.61 10.73 -1.38
CA SER A 155 -20.49 11.50 -1.98
C SER A 155 -19.04 11.21 -1.51
N ARG A 156 -18.81 10.32 -0.54
CA ARG A 156 -17.54 10.16 0.15
C ARG A 156 -16.74 9.06 -0.53
N PRO A 157 -15.55 9.37 -1.06
CA PRO A 157 -14.69 8.36 -1.65
C PRO A 157 -14.28 7.35 -0.57
N PRO A 158 -14.08 6.07 -0.94
CA PRO A 158 -13.56 5.09 -0.01
C PRO A 158 -12.16 5.46 0.47
N THR A 159 -11.90 5.19 1.73
CA THR A 159 -10.56 5.30 2.31
C THR A 159 -9.75 4.09 1.88
N LYS A 160 -8.52 4.30 1.42
CA LYS A 160 -7.63 3.22 0.98
C LYS A 160 -6.36 3.23 1.82
N VAL A 161 -5.93 2.06 2.28
CA VAL A 161 -4.64 1.86 2.93
C VAL A 161 -3.83 0.92 2.06
N THR A 162 -2.57 1.30 1.80
CA THR A 162 -1.58 0.42 1.18
C THR A 162 -0.43 0.28 2.16
N GLY A 163 0.05 -0.94 2.40
CA GLY A 163 1.12 -1.18 3.35
C GLY A 163 1.98 -2.39 3.03
N LEU A 164 3.08 -2.48 3.76
CA LEU A 164 3.97 -3.64 3.80
C LEU A 164 3.56 -4.54 4.95
N VAL A 165 3.68 -5.85 4.73
CA VAL A 165 3.43 -6.89 5.73
C VAL A 165 4.77 -7.56 6.03
N GLN A 166 5.10 -7.65 7.31
CA GLN A 166 6.34 -8.21 7.82
C GLN A 166 6.06 -9.30 8.84
N TRP A 167 6.90 -10.32 8.86
CA TRP A 167 6.93 -11.32 9.92
C TRP A 167 8.16 -11.09 10.79
N LEU A 168 7.93 -10.70 12.04
CA LEU A 168 9.01 -10.43 12.98
C LEU A 168 8.56 -10.89 14.37
N GLY A 169 9.44 -11.57 15.12
CA GLY A 169 9.13 -12.03 16.48
C GLY A 169 7.83 -12.83 16.60
N GLU A 170 7.55 -13.70 15.62
CA GLU A 170 6.34 -14.54 15.57
C GLU A 170 5.02 -13.76 15.52
N ARG A 171 5.06 -12.52 15.01
CA ARG A 171 3.90 -11.66 14.80
C ARG A 171 3.91 -11.14 13.38
N ILE A 172 2.71 -10.77 12.90
CA ILE A 172 2.53 -10.12 11.61
C ILE A 172 2.40 -8.63 11.87
N TYR A 173 3.33 -7.83 11.34
CA TYR A 173 3.27 -6.39 11.40
C TYR A 173 2.87 -5.82 10.05
N ILE A 174 1.93 -4.88 10.05
CA ILE A 174 1.51 -4.14 8.88
C ILE A 174 1.80 -2.67 9.13
N ASN A 175 2.66 -2.10 8.28
CA ASN A 175 2.91 -0.67 8.24
C ASN A 175 2.37 -0.13 6.92
N GLY A 176 1.28 0.61 7.01
CA GLY A 176 0.54 1.14 5.89
C GLY A 176 0.38 2.65 5.95
N VAL A 177 0.02 3.19 4.80
CA VAL A 177 -0.34 4.60 4.66
C VAL A 177 -1.75 4.68 4.08
N GLN A 178 -2.64 5.29 4.84
CA GLN A 178 -3.94 5.70 4.38
C GLN A 178 -3.80 6.83 3.35
N ASN A 179 -4.55 6.78 2.25
CA ASN A 179 -4.67 7.83 1.24
C ASN A 179 -3.31 8.36 0.76
N VAL A 180 -2.39 7.45 0.42
CA VAL A 180 -1.00 7.75 0.03
C VAL A 180 -0.91 8.91 -0.97
N GLY A 181 -0.11 9.93 -0.63
CA GLY A 181 0.11 11.11 -1.47
C GLY A 181 -0.99 12.18 -1.41
N GLN A 182 -1.94 12.07 -0.47
CA GLN A 182 -2.93 13.11 -0.19
C GLN A 182 -2.58 13.87 1.10
N THR A 183 -3.07 15.09 1.26
CA THR A 183 -2.88 15.92 2.47
C THR A 183 -3.50 15.32 3.74
N ASN A 184 -4.39 14.35 3.57
CA ASN A 184 -5.01 13.58 4.64
C ASN A 184 -4.36 12.18 4.80
N ALA A 185 -3.13 11.99 4.30
CA ALA A 185 -2.41 10.74 4.48
C ALA A 185 -2.12 10.49 5.97
N ARG A 186 -2.21 9.23 6.39
CA ARG A 186 -2.03 8.81 7.79
C ARG A 186 -1.33 7.47 7.87
N LEU A 187 -0.51 7.30 8.89
CA LEU A 187 0.06 6.01 9.22
C LEU A 187 -1.01 5.06 9.74
N TYR A 188 -0.94 3.81 9.31
CA TYR A 188 -1.69 2.67 9.80
C TYR A 188 -0.67 1.65 10.28
N SER A 189 -0.58 1.46 11.59
CA SER A 189 0.31 0.47 12.19
C SER A 189 -0.52 -0.62 12.82
N ILE A 190 -0.44 -1.84 12.31
CA ILE A 190 -1.20 -2.99 12.82
C ILE A 190 -0.20 -4.06 13.25
N ALA A 191 -0.43 -4.66 14.41
CA ALA A 191 0.24 -5.89 14.84
C ALA A 191 -0.82 -6.98 15.00
N LEU A 192 -0.62 -8.14 14.38
CA LEU A 192 -1.53 -9.28 14.43
C LEU A 192 -0.84 -10.51 15.03
N TYR A 193 -1.61 -11.28 15.77
CA TYR A 193 -1.28 -12.63 16.17
C TYR A 193 -1.56 -13.59 15.01
N PRO A 194 -0.63 -14.51 14.68
CA PRO A 194 -1.01 -15.67 13.87
C PRO A 194 -2.10 -16.47 14.62
N PRO A 195 -2.95 -17.21 13.89
CA PRO A 195 -4.04 -17.95 14.52
C PRO A 195 -3.46 -19.04 15.44
N ALA A 196 -4.02 -19.16 16.65
CA ALA A 196 -3.56 -20.16 17.62
C ALA A 196 -3.78 -21.61 17.14
N VAL A 197 -4.73 -21.82 16.23
CA VAL A 197 -5.01 -23.11 15.59
C VAL A 197 -5.20 -22.90 14.08
N PRO A 198 -4.69 -23.80 13.21
CA PRO A 198 -4.76 -23.62 11.75
C PRO A 198 -6.17 -23.51 11.16
N SER A 199 -7.18 -24.05 11.85
CA SER A 199 -8.58 -24.00 11.42
C SER A 199 -9.29 -22.68 11.74
N MET A 200 -8.69 -21.82 12.55
CA MET A 200 -9.30 -20.53 12.91
C MET A 200 -9.11 -19.55 11.74
N PRO A 201 -10.20 -19.02 11.15
CA PRO A 201 -10.11 -18.14 9.99
C PRO A 201 -9.74 -16.69 10.36
N TYR A 202 -9.39 -16.43 11.61
CA TYR A 202 -9.17 -15.08 12.13
C TYR A 202 -7.70 -14.78 12.40
N LEU A 203 -7.26 -13.58 12.01
CA LEU A 203 -6.09 -12.93 12.60
C LEU A 203 -6.57 -11.82 13.51
N THR A 204 -6.20 -11.86 14.77
CA THR A 204 -6.58 -10.84 15.76
C THR A 204 -5.39 -9.95 16.07
N GLY A 205 -5.62 -8.74 16.55
CA GLY A 205 -4.54 -7.90 17.03
C GLY A 205 -4.97 -6.45 17.27
N MET A 206 -4.02 -5.53 17.13
CA MET A 206 -4.19 -4.12 17.45
C MET A 206 -3.85 -3.23 16.27
N LEU A 207 -4.73 -2.27 15.98
CA LEU A 207 -4.50 -1.16 15.07
C LEU A 207 -4.17 0.10 15.88
N MET A 208 -3.13 0.82 15.48
CA MET A 208 -2.82 2.18 15.93
C MET A 208 -2.83 3.14 14.73
N THR A 209 -3.62 4.21 14.81
CA THR A 209 -3.69 5.25 13.78
C THR A 209 -4.27 6.56 14.36
N SER A 210 -4.48 7.58 13.51
CA SER A 210 -5.09 8.85 13.89
C SER A 210 -6.44 9.05 13.19
N ASN A 211 -7.35 9.81 13.82
CA ASN A 211 -8.66 10.07 13.24
C ASN A 211 -8.67 11.32 12.32
N ASN A 212 -9.81 11.55 11.66
CA ASN A 212 -10.05 12.73 10.82
C ASN A 212 -10.64 13.94 11.59
N ALA A 213 -10.79 13.88 12.91
CA ALA A 213 -11.33 14.99 13.70
C ALA A 213 -10.33 16.16 13.75
N ARG A 214 -10.80 17.37 14.11
CA ARG A 214 -9.96 18.58 14.16
C ARG A 214 -8.69 18.41 15.00
N THR A 215 -8.82 17.75 16.15
CA THR A 215 -7.70 17.48 17.08
C THR A 215 -6.84 16.29 16.67
N ARG A 216 -7.25 15.52 15.65
CA ARG A 216 -6.57 14.32 15.14
C ARG A 216 -6.04 13.38 16.23
N PRO A 217 -6.83 13.02 17.26
CA PRO A 217 -6.35 12.12 18.30
C PRO A 217 -5.84 10.81 17.70
N ILE A 218 -4.74 10.35 18.29
CA ILE A 218 -4.21 9.01 18.09
C ILE A 218 -5.10 8.06 18.89
N TYR A 219 -5.40 6.91 18.31
CA TYR A 219 -6.11 5.84 18.98
C TYR A 219 -5.48 4.49 18.67
N ALA A 220 -5.62 3.57 19.61
CA ALA A 220 -5.34 2.16 19.44
C ALA A 220 -6.62 1.37 19.70
N LEU A 221 -6.93 0.40 18.85
CA LEU A 221 -8.13 -0.42 18.98
C LEU A 221 -7.90 -1.86 18.51
N PRO A 222 -8.68 -2.82 19.02
CA PRO A 222 -8.68 -4.19 18.50
C PRO A 222 -9.10 -4.24 17.03
N ILE A 223 -8.48 -5.13 16.28
CA ILE A 223 -8.76 -5.38 14.87
C ILE A 223 -8.79 -6.88 14.60
N VAL A 224 -9.75 -7.32 13.78
CA VAL A 224 -9.90 -8.73 13.41
C VAL A 224 -9.97 -8.85 11.90
N PHE A 225 -9.10 -9.66 11.32
CA PHE A 225 -9.12 -10.05 9.92
C PHE A 225 -9.78 -11.42 9.84
N ASP A 226 -10.95 -11.48 9.23
CA ASP A 226 -11.73 -12.68 8.96
C ASP A 226 -11.50 -13.14 7.52
N ARG A 227 -10.93 -14.34 7.36
CA ARG A 227 -10.47 -14.85 6.07
C ARG A 227 -11.64 -15.30 5.21
N LEU A 228 -11.71 -14.74 4.00
CA LEU A 228 -12.68 -15.13 2.99
C LEU A 228 -12.21 -16.39 2.25
N ALA A 229 -13.13 -17.32 2.00
CA ALA A 229 -12.84 -18.59 1.31
C ALA A 229 -12.41 -18.42 -0.16
N GLY A 230 -12.65 -17.25 -0.77
CA GLY A 230 -12.39 -16.99 -2.18
C GLY A 230 -10.90 -16.78 -2.49
N LYS A 231 -10.39 -17.52 -3.49
CA LYS A 231 -9.03 -17.32 -4.04
C LYS A 231 -8.86 -16.00 -4.80
N ALA A 232 -9.95 -15.38 -5.23
CA ALA A 232 -9.95 -14.13 -6.00
C ALA A 232 -10.88 -13.10 -5.36
N SER A 233 -10.52 -11.82 -5.53
CA SER A 233 -11.35 -10.68 -5.14
C SER A 233 -12.68 -10.70 -5.89
N ARG A 234 -13.80 -10.67 -5.15
CA ARG A 234 -15.14 -10.53 -5.75
C ARG A 234 -15.71 -9.17 -5.42
N ARG A 235 -16.41 -8.59 -6.40
CA ARG A 235 -17.13 -7.31 -6.20
C ARG A 235 -18.11 -7.38 -5.02
N ALA A 236 -18.73 -8.54 -4.81
CA ALA A 236 -19.64 -8.79 -3.70
C ALA A 236 -18.94 -8.66 -2.33
N ASP A 237 -17.68 -9.09 -2.21
CA ASP A 237 -16.92 -9.01 -0.96
C ASP A 237 -16.67 -7.55 -0.56
N LEU A 238 -16.40 -6.68 -1.55
CA LEU A 238 -16.24 -5.25 -1.34
C LEU A 238 -17.59 -4.55 -1.06
N GLN A 239 -18.67 -4.94 -1.74
CA GLN A 239 -20.02 -4.41 -1.50
C GLN A 239 -20.60 -4.83 -0.14
N ALA A 240 -20.04 -5.88 0.47
CA ALA A 240 -20.36 -6.26 1.84
C ALA A 240 -19.72 -5.32 2.87
N CYS A 241 -18.76 -4.46 2.51
CA CYS A 241 -18.10 -3.55 3.45
C CYS A 241 -18.94 -2.29 3.74
N GLY A 242 -18.63 -1.62 4.85
CA GLY A 242 -19.35 -0.45 5.32
C GLY A 242 -19.38 -0.35 6.84
N VAL A 243 -20.24 0.52 7.35
CA VAL A 243 -20.51 0.68 8.77
C VAL A 243 -21.82 0.00 9.14
N PHE A 244 -21.83 -0.68 10.28
CA PHE A 244 -22.94 -1.49 10.78
C PHE A 244 -23.20 -1.16 12.25
N TYR A 245 -24.42 -1.44 12.71
CA TYR A 245 -24.67 -1.58 14.15
C TYR A 245 -24.11 -2.92 14.65
N LYS A 246 -23.69 -2.97 15.92
CA LYS A 246 -23.10 -4.18 16.53
C LYS A 246 -24.03 -5.41 16.50
N ASP A 247 -25.34 -5.20 16.52
CA ASP A 247 -26.39 -6.23 16.50
C ASP A 247 -26.85 -6.61 15.07
N ASP A 248 -26.21 -6.07 14.02
CA ASP A 248 -26.59 -6.37 12.65
C ASP A 248 -26.31 -7.85 12.30
N PRO A 249 -27.31 -8.63 11.86
CA PRO A 249 -27.17 -10.08 11.64
C PRO A 249 -26.25 -10.43 10.46
N ARG A 250 -25.78 -9.44 9.70
CA ARG A 250 -24.85 -9.62 8.57
C ARG A 250 -23.39 -9.60 9.01
N LEU A 251 -23.11 -9.37 10.30
CA LEU A 251 -21.79 -9.43 10.90
C LEU A 251 -21.52 -10.83 11.44
N ASP A 252 -20.27 -11.29 11.35
CA ASP A 252 -19.86 -12.57 11.93
C ASP A 252 -19.78 -12.45 13.47
N PRO A 253 -20.61 -13.19 14.23
CA PRO A 253 -20.59 -13.15 15.69
C PRO A 253 -19.23 -13.54 16.30
N GLY A 254 -18.49 -14.44 15.65
CA GLY A 254 -17.15 -14.86 16.09
C GLY A 254 -16.14 -13.72 16.00
N ALA A 255 -16.15 -12.97 14.89
CA ALA A 255 -15.31 -11.79 14.72
C ALA A 255 -15.66 -10.69 15.74
N LEU A 256 -16.94 -10.50 16.04
CA LEU A 256 -17.40 -9.53 17.05
C LEU A 256 -16.97 -9.92 18.46
N ALA A 257 -17.11 -11.20 18.82
CA ALA A 257 -16.67 -11.71 20.12
C ALA A 257 -15.16 -11.51 20.32
N LEU A 258 -14.35 -11.74 19.26
CA LEU A 258 -12.91 -11.49 19.30
C LEU A 258 -12.59 -9.99 19.45
N LEU A 259 -13.34 -9.10 18.81
CA LEU A 259 -13.16 -7.66 18.98
C LEU A 259 -13.46 -7.18 20.41
N ASP A 260 -14.53 -7.69 21.02
CA ASP A 260 -14.93 -7.30 22.38
C ASP A 260 -14.07 -7.99 23.47
N GLY A 261 -13.58 -9.20 23.19
CA GLY A 261 -12.73 -10.00 24.09
C GLY A 261 -11.25 -9.61 24.11
N GLN A 262 -10.77 -8.80 23.16
CA GLN A 262 -9.42 -8.20 23.17
C GLN A 262 -9.36 -7.01 24.14
N GLN A 263 -9.71 -7.23 25.42
CA GLN A 263 -9.22 -6.35 26.47
C GLN A 263 -7.74 -6.67 26.69
N PRO A 264 -6.86 -5.67 26.85
CA PRO A 264 -5.46 -5.95 27.14
C PRO A 264 -5.39 -6.70 28.48
N LEU A 265 -5.02 -7.97 28.42
CA LEU A 265 -4.47 -8.71 29.55
C LEU A 265 -3.09 -8.10 29.79
N TRP A 266 -3.03 -7.00 30.54
CA TRP A 266 -1.81 -6.59 31.22
C TRP A 266 -1.72 -7.32 32.56
#